data_AF-A0A6A7K395-F1
#
_entry.id   AF-A0A6A7K395-F1
#
_cell.length_a   1.000
_cell.length_b   1.000
_cell.length_c   1.000
_cell.angle_alpha   90.00
_cell.angle_beta   90.00
_cell.angle_gamma   90.00
#
_symmetry.space_group_name_H-M   'P 1'
#
loop_
_entity.id
_entity.type
_entity.pdbx_description
1 polymer ?
#
loop_
_entity_poly.entity_id
_entity_poly.type
_entity_poly.pdbx_seq_one_letter_code
_entity_poly.pdbx_strand_id
1 'polypeptide(L)'
;MDYLSKKKEYIFLNNRQALVRVHVKQVSKQPYSIWVEGKSKNYRDCVALLNRTLVKFDPQLVPPIVVVSNKKLGNGAISSYAFEDNVIFFNNFYHSTEQIDEITHQNLFIATDLKEIIRHELGHKLHWDAIKRFYRSHKKQYNNLQEAKNDFDSNLESYITHQLNNNYSYLIENVSTYANLAFEYAKANYKNNSVNEVIAEVYAIHGSKDPILNDLIMEELNYGRKH
;
A
#
# COMPACT_ATOMS: atom_id res chain seq x y z
N MET A 1 24.56 -11.30 -7.40
CA MET A 1 23.99 -10.15 -6.67
C MET A 1 24.88 -9.89 -5.49
N ASP A 2 25.51 -8.72 -5.46
CA ASP A 2 26.35 -8.31 -4.34
C ASP A 2 25.49 -7.61 -3.30
N TYR A 3 25.60 -8.04 -2.04
CA TYR A 3 24.92 -7.42 -0.91
C TYR A 3 25.86 -6.42 -0.24
N LEU A 4 25.32 -5.30 0.24
CA LEU A 4 26.07 -4.42 1.13
C LEU A 4 26.22 -5.07 2.51
N SER A 5 27.20 -4.59 3.28
CA SER A 5 27.39 -4.95 4.68
C SER A 5 26.24 -4.49 5.59
N LYS A 6 25.39 -3.58 5.12
CA LYS A 6 24.24 -3.05 5.88
C LYS A 6 23.22 -4.16 6.12
N LYS A 7 22.98 -4.41 7.40
CA LYS A 7 21.95 -5.32 7.92
C LYS A 7 20.92 -4.49 8.67
N LYS A 8 19.66 -4.87 8.57
CA LYS A 8 18.57 -4.27 9.35
C LYS A 8 17.59 -5.35 9.77
N GLU A 9 16.93 -5.12 10.90
CA GLU A 9 15.80 -5.91 11.35
C GLU A 9 14.52 -5.12 11.12
N TYR A 10 13.45 -5.81 10.72
CA TYR A 10 12.09 -5.29 10.71
C TYR A 10 11.16 -6.21 11.49
N ILE A 11 10.19 -5.61 12.17
CA ILE A 11 9.16 -6.30 12.93
C ILE A 11 7.80 -5.78 12.45
N PHE A 12 6.91 -6.67 12.02
CA PHE A 12 5.60 -6.29 11.49
C PHE A 12 4.55 -7.36 11.80
N LEU A 13 3.27 -7.01 11.68
CA LEU A 13 2.17 -7.97 11.72
C LEU A 13 1.90 -8.51 10.32
N ASN A 14 1.85 -9.82 10.15
CA ASN A 14 1.54 -10.43 8.86
C ASN A 14 0.03 -10.45 8.57
N ASN A 15 -0.38 -11.02 7.43
CA ASN A 15 -1.80 -11.09 7.05
C ASN A 15 -2.70 -11.91 8.00
N ARG A 16 -2.12 -12.60 9.00
CA ARG A 16 -2.84 -13.32 10.07
C ARG A 16 -2.74 -12.61 11.43
N GLN A 17 -2.33 -11.33 11.44
CA GLN A 17 -2.10 -10.55 12.65
C GLN A 17 -1.06 -11.15 13.60
N ALA A 18 -0.15 -11.99 13.08
CA ALA A 18 0.94 -12.56 13.85
C ALA A 18 2.18 -11.67 13.76
N LEU A 19 2.87 -11.45 14.89
CA LEU A 19 4.12 -10.71 14.95
C LEU A 19 5.25 -11.49 14.25
N VAL A 20 5.87 -10.86 13.26
CA VAL A 20 6.91 -11.46 12.43
C VAL A 20 8.17 -10.60 12.49
N ARG A 21 9.33 -11.27 12.57
CA ARG A 21 10.65 -10.64 12.60
C ARG A 21 11.47 -11.11 11.39
N VAL A 22 12.06 -10.16 10.67
CA VAL A 22 12.90 -10.43 9.50
C VAL A 22 14.24 -9.74 9.63
N HIS A 23 15.31 -10.47 9.29
CA HIS A 23 16.67 -9.94 9.24
C HIS A 23 17.08 -9.84 7.79
N VAL A 24 17.37 -8.63 7.34
CA VAL A 24 17.56 -8.35 5.92
C VAL A 24 18.89 -7.69 5.62
N LYS A 25 19.36 -7.88 4.39
CA LYS A 25 20.58 -7.27 3.86
C LYS A 25 20.23 -6.38 2.67
N GLN A 26 20.85 -5.21 2.60
CA GLN A 26 20.63 -4.32 1.48
C GLN A 26 21.30 -4.86 0.22
N VAL A 27 20.60 -4.80 -0.91
CA VAL A 27 21.18 -5.08 -2.22
C VAL A 27 22.06 -3.90 -2.61
N SER A 28 23.30 -4.17 -3.01
CA SER A 28 24.26 -3.12 -3.36
C SER A 28 24.01 -2.53 -4.74
N LYS A 29 24.45 -1.27 -4.92
CA LYS A 29 24.54 -0.57 -6.21
C LYS A 29 23.19 -0.52 -6.95
N GLN A 30 22.11 -0.27 -6.22
CA GLN A 30 20.76 -0.10 -6.79
C GLN A 30 20.30 1.36 -6.66
N PRO A 31 19.54 1.90 -7.62
CA PRO A 31 18.92 3.22 -7.50
C PRO A 31 17.81 3.24 -6.44
N TYR A 32 17.15 2.11 -6.20
CA TYR A 32 16.13 1.93 -5.16
C TYR A 32 16.70 1.20 -3.94
N SER A 33 16.24 1.56 -2.74
CA SER A 33 16.65 0.89 -1.51
C SER A 33 15.95 -0.46 -1.34
N ILE A 34 16.47 -1.51 -1.97
CA ILE A 34 15.93 -2.87 -1.86
C ILE A 34 16.73 -3.69 -0.83
N TRP A 35 16.00 -4.38 0.05
CA TRP A 35 16.51 -5.28 1.07
C TRP A 35 15.92 -6.66 0.88
N VAL A 36 16.69 -7.71 1.20
CA VAL A 36 16.20 -9.09 1.10
C VAL A 36 16.52 -9.89 2.36
N GLU A 37 15.58 -10.76 2.73
CA GLU A 37 15.75 -11.71 3.84
C GLU A 37 16.65 -12.90 3.49
N GLY A 38 16.62 -13.34 2.23
CA GLY A 38 17.33 -14.54 1.79
C GLY A 38 18.18 -14.34 0.54
N LYS A 39 18.88 -15.41 0.16
CA LYS A 39 19.79 -15.43 -1.01
C LYS A 39 19.35 -16.41 -2.11
N SER A 40 18.19 -17.05 -1.98
CA SER A 40 17.69 -18.03 -2.97
C SER A 40 17.44 -17.39 -4.34
N LYS A 41 17.20 -18.21 -5.36
CA LYS A 41 16.88 -17.73 -6.72
C LYS A 41 15.68 -16.78 -6.70
N ASN A 42 14.61 -17.14 -5.98
CA ASN A 42 13.39 -16.32 -5.89
C ASN A 42 13.68 -14.89 -5.39
N TYR A 43 14.51 -14.72 -4.35
CA TYR A 43 14.88 -13.37 -3.90
C TYR A 43 15.65 -12.59 -4.97
N ARG A 44 16.51 -13.26 -5.74
CA ARG A 44 17.26 -12.61 -6.83
C ARG A 44 16.34 -12.20 -7.97
N ASP A 45 15.38 -13.07 -8.31
CA ASP A 45 14.40 -12.83 -9.35
C ASP A 45 13.45 -11.69 -8.96
N CYS A 46 12.98 -11.64 -7.69
CA CYS A 46 12.21 -10.50 -7.18
C CYS A 46 12.94 -9.18 -7.34
N VAL A 47 14.22 -9.12 -6.98
CA VAL A 47 15.00 -7.87 -7.12
C VAL A 47 15.13 -7.48 -8.59
N ALA A 48 15.37 -8.43 -9.48
CA ALA A 48 15.43 -8.16 -10.93
C ALA A 48 14.08 -7.67 -11.46
N LEU A 49 12.98 -8.29 -11.05
CA LEU A 49 11.62 -7.91 -11.40
C LEU A 49 11.29 -6.50 -10.86
N LEU A 50 11.53 -6.25 -9.58
CA LEU A 50 11.33 -4.95 -8.94
C LEU A 50 12.15 -3.87 -9.64
N ASN A 51 13.44 -4.10 -9.90
CA ASN A 51 14.26 -3.12 -10.61
C ASN A 51 13.70 -2.76 -11.99
N ARG A 52 13.26 -3.75 -12.78
CA ARG A 52 12.64 -3.51 -14.09
C ARG A 52 11.34 -2.71 -13.99
N THR A 53 10.59 -2.86 -12.91
CA THR A 53 9.35 -2.11 -12.70
C THR A 53 9.61 -0.72 -12.15
N LEU A 54 10.52 -0.61 -11.19
CA LEU A 54 10.75 0.60 -10.41
C LEU A 54 11.33 1.73 -11.23
N VAL A 55 12.05 1.48 -12.34
CA VAL A 55 12.54 2.53 -13.26
C VAL A 55 11.45 3.50 -13.75
N LYS A 56 10.17 3.12 -13.64
CA LYS A 56 9.01 3.95 -13.98
C LYS A 56 8.63 4.95 -12.86
N PHE A 57 9.34 4.96 -11.74
CA PHE A 57 9.03 5.72 -10.54
C PHE A 57 10.21 6.60 -10.14
N ASP A 58 9.90 7.77 -9.57
CA ASP A 58 10.90 8.61 -8.93
C ASP A 58 11.49 7.88 -7.69
N PRO A 59 12.81 7.62 -7.64
CA PRO A 59 13.46 6.99 -6.50
C PRO A 59 13.25 7.72 -5.17
N GLN A 60 12.97 9.03 -5.18
CA GLN A 60 12.71 9.81 -3.97
C GLN A 60 11.34 9.53 -3.35
N LEU A 61 10.38 9.06 -4.16
CA LEU A 61 9.02 8.79 -3.72
C LEU A 61 8.83 7.34 -3.24
N VAL A 62 9.69 6.42 -3.71
CA VAL A 62 9.61 5.00 -3.39
C VAL A 62 10.30 4.73 -2.04
N PRO A 63 9.57 4.27 -1.00
CA PRO A 63 10.18 3.88 0.26
C PRO A 63 11.06 2.63 0.08
N PRO A 64 11.91 2.27 1.06
CA PRO A 64 12.61 1.00 1.02
C PRO A 64 11.66 -0.17 0.78
N ILE A 65 12.09 -1.13 -0.05
CA ILE A 65 11.34 -2.36 -0.31
C ILE A 65 12.09 -3.52 0.34
N VAL A 66 11.37 -4.30 1.15
CA VAL A 66 11.92 -5.45 1.88
C VAL A 66 11.28 -6.73 1.32
N VAL A 67 12.06 -7.50 0.58
CA VAL A 67 11.62 -8.80 0.06
C VAL A 67 11.72 -9.85 1.15
N VAL A 68 10.57 -10.42 1.52
CA VAL A 68 10.42 -11.39 2.62
C VAL A 68 9.82 -12.70 2.11
N SER A 69 10.00 -13.77 2.88
CA SER A 69 9.41 -15.07 2.52
C SER A 69 7.87 -15.05 2.57
N ASN A 70 7.23 -15.80 1.66
CA ASN A 70 5.78 -16.02 1.65
C ASN A 70 5.22 -16.49 2.99
N LYS A 71 5.93 -17.38 3.69
CA LYS A 71 5.51 -17.86 5.02
C LYS A 71 5.43 -16.73 6.06
N LYS A 72 6.21 -15.67 5.88
CA LYS A 72 6.32 -14.55 6.82
C LYS A 72 5.33 -13.44 6.51
N LEU A 73 5.18 -13.03 5.25
CA LEU A 73 4.13 -12.07 4.87
C LEU A 73 2.73 -12.69 4.95
N GLY A 74 2.66 -13.99 4.64
CA GLY A 74 1.45 -14.79 4.61
C GLY A 74 1.03 -15.16 3.18
N ASN A 75 0.44 -16.35 3.04
CA ASN A 75 -0.04 -16.84 1.74
C ASN A 75 -1.08 -15.87 1.16
N GLY A 76 -0.91 -15.52 -0.12
CA GLY A 76 -1.82 -14.64 -0.85
C GLY A 76 -1.55 -13.14 -0.69
N ALA A 77 -0.69 -12.72 0.25
CA ALA A 77 -0.28 -11.32 0.35
C ALA A 77 0.85 -11.03 -0.64
N ILE A 78 0.62 -10.15 -1.62
CA ILE A 78 1.62 -9.78 -2.63
C ILE A 78 2.62 -8.79 -2.05
N SER A 79 2.09 -7.71 -1.47
CA SER A 79 2.84 -6.65 -0.83
C SER A 79 2.04 -6.05 0.33
N SER A 80 2.70 -5.23 1.14
CA SER A 80 2.06 -4.41 2.16
C SER A 80 2.95 -3.26 2.57
N TYR A 81 2.40 -2.04 2.60
CA TYR A 81 3.04 -0.86 3.14
C TYR A 81 2.87 -0.78 4.67
N ALA A 82 3.99 -0.74 5.39
CA ALA A 82 4.02 -0.51 6.82
C ALA A 82 4.40 0.94 7.12
N PHE A 83 3.41 1.73 7.57
CA PHE A 83 3.55 3.18 7.72
C PHE A 83 4.50 3.62 8.84
N GLU A 84 4.64 2.80 9.89
CA GLU A 84 5.51 3.11 11.05
C GLU A 84 6.98 3.07 10.65
N ASP A 85 7.37 2.05 9.89
CA ASP A 85 8.73 1.86 9.39
C ASP A 85 8.98 2.56 8.03
N ASN A 86 7.93 3.09 7.41
CA ASN A 86 7.92 3.64 6.05
C ASN A 86 8.60 2.67 5.06
N VAL A 87 8.03 1.47 4.92
CA VAL A 87 8.61 0.37 4.15
C VAL A 87 7.52 -0.39 3.41
N ILE A 88 7.82 -0.87 2.21
CA ILE A 88 6.97 -1.84 1.50
C ILE A 88 7.57 -3.23 1.70
N PHE A 89 6.80 -4.14 2.29
CA PHE A 89 7.12 -5.56 2.27
C PHE A 89 6.66 -6.16 0.95
N PHE A 90 7.50 -6.97 0.32
CA PHE A 90 7.18 -7.66 -0.93
C PHE A 90 7.40 -9.17 -0.76
N ASN A 91 6.43 -9.97 -1.19
CA ASN A 91 6.47 -11.41 -1.01
C ASN A 91 7.33 -12.07 -2.09
N ASN A 92 8.34 -12.83 -1.64
CA ASN A 92 9.26 -13.52 -2.54
C ASN A 92 8.63 -14.64 -3.38
N PHE A 93 7.38 -15.00 -3.13
CA PHE A 93 6.63 -15.93 -3.97
C PHE A 93 6.35 -15.33 -5.35
N TYR A 94 6.03 -14.04 -5.43
CA TYR A 94 5.70 -13.35 -6.68
C TYR A 94 6.98 -12.81 -7.34
N HIS A 95 7.83 -13.74 -7.79
CA HIS A 95 9.16 -13.44 -8.30
C HIS A 95 9.25 -13.45 -9.83
N SER A 96 8.13 -13.64 -10.53
CA SER A 96 8.03 -13.56 -11.99
C SER A 96 6.81 -12.74 -12.44
N THR A 97 6.82 -12.30 -13.70
CA THR A 97 5.68 -11.56 -14.28
C THR A 97 4.46 -12.46 -14.38
N GLU A 98 4.64 -13.73 -14.75
CA GLU A 98 3.56 -14.70 -14.90
C GLU A 98 2.79 -14.88 -13.58
N GLN A 99 3.48 -14.93 -12.43
CA GLN A 99 2.83 -15.04 -11.13
C GLN A 99 2.09 -13.76 -10.72
N ILE A 100 2.56 -12.59 -11.17
CA ILE A 100 1.85 -11.32 -10.98
C ILE A 100 0.59 -11.30 -11.86
N ASP A 101 0.72 -11.68 -13.13
CA ASP A 101 -0.41 -11.72 -14.06
C ASP A 101 -1.48 -12.73 -13.61
N GLU A 102 -1.08 -13.89 -13.08
CA GLU A 102 -1.99 -14.90 -12.52
C GLU A 102 -2.86 -14.37 -11.39
N ILE A 103 -2.32 -13.51 -10.51
CA ILE A 103 -3.08 -12.96 -9.39
C ILE A 103 -3.91 -11.74 -9.80
N THR A 104 -3.44 -10.92 -10.74
CA THR A 104 -4.20 -9.75 -11.22
C THR A 104 -5.38 -10.17 -12.10
N HIS A 105 -5.29 -11.27 -12.86
CA HIS A 105 -6.42 -11.81 -13.64
C HIS A 105 -7.58 -12.39 -12.81
N GLN A 106 -7.44 -12.51 -11.49
CA GLN A 106 -8.54 -12.92 -10.62
C GLN A 106 -9.61 -11.82 -10.44
N ASN A 107 -9.37 -10.60 -10.98
CA ASN A 107 -10.29 -9.46 -10.95
C ASN A 107 -10.78 -9.09 -9.53
N LEU A 108 -9.98 -9.41 -8.52
CA LEU A 108 -10.24 -9.01 -7.13
C LEU A 108 -9.77 -7.57 -6.88
N PHE A 109 -8.60 -7.22 -7.42
CA PHE A 109 -7.95 -5.91 -7.33
C PHE A 109 -8.13 -5.15 -8.63
N ILE A 110 -8.02 -3.83 -8.57
CA ILE A 110 -8.02 -2.95 -9.74
C ILE A 110 -6.67 -2.95 -10.47
N ALA A 111 -5.59 -3.31 -9.77
CA ALA A 111 -4.25 -3.40 -10.33
C ALA A 111 -4.13 -4.58 -11.29
N THR A 112 -3.58 -4.31 -12.48
CA THR A 112 -3.41 -5.30 -13.56
C THR A 112 -1.97 -5.77 -13.74
N ASP A 113 -1.00 -5.01 -13.22
CA ASP A 113 0.43 -5.33 -13.31
C ASP A 113 1.20 -4.96 -12.02
N LEU A 114 2.48 -5.35 -11.94
CA LEU A 114 3.33 -5.03 -10.79
C LEU A 114 3.52 -3.51 -10.58
N LYS A 115 3.47 -2.71 -11.65
CA LYS A 115 3.60 -1.26 -11.54
C LYS A 115 2.39 -0.69 -10.80
N GLU A 116 1.18 -1.14 -11.11
CA GLU A 116 -0.04 -0.76 -10.40
C GLU A 116 -0.06 -1.29 -8.96
N ILE A 117 0.45 -2.50 -8.70
CA ILE A 117 0.62 -3.00 -7.32
C ILE A 117 1.56 -2.09 -6.51
N ILE A 118 2.70 -1.69 -7.07
CA ILE A 118 3.59 -0.74 -6.39
C ILE A 118 2.91 0.63 -6.19
N ARG A 119 2.10 1.10 -7.15
CA ARG A 119 1.32 2.33 -6.97
C ARG A 119 0.28 2.20 -5.87
N HIS A 120 -0.42 1.07 -5.77
CA HIS A 120 -1.36 0.79 -4.69
C HIS A 120 -0.68 1.00 -3.32
N GLU A 121 0.51 0.41 -3.12
CA GLU A 121 1.28 0.60 -1.88
C GLU A 121 1.74 2.04 -1.67
N LEU A 122 2.09 2.75 -2.75
CA LEU A 122 2.36 4.18 -2.68
C LEU A 122 1.11 4.99 -2.33
N GLY A 123 -0.09 4.56 -2.72
CA GLY A 123 -1.35 5.18 -2.32
C GLY A 123 -1.50 5.21 -0.81
N HIS A 124 -1.27 4.07 -0.13
CA HIS A 124 -1.24 4.03 1.33
C HIS A 124 -0.18 4.96 1.92
N LYS A 125 1.03 4.98 1.36
CA LYS A 125 2.09 5.89 1.81
C LYS A 125 1.66 7.35 1.71
N LEU A 126 1.13 7.76 0.56
CA LEU A 126 0.77 9.15 0.32
C LEU A 126 -0.39 9.59 1.22
N HIS A 127 -1.34 8.69 1.50
CA HIS A 127 -2.41 8.92 2.47
C HIS A 127 -1.86 9.13 3.88
N TRP A 128 -0.99 8.24 4.37
CA TRP A 128 -0.34 8.42 5.67
C TRP A 128 0.53 9.69 5.74
N ASP A 129 1.20 10.05 4.65
CA ASP A 129 1.95 11.30 4.58
C ASP A 129 1.02 12.52 4.65
N ALA A 130 -0.17 12.46 4.05
CA ALA A 130 -1.19 13.50 4.15
C ALA A 130 -1.74 13.64 5.57
N ILE A 131 -2.09 12.53 6.22
CA ILE A 131 -2.53 12.49 7.62
C ILE A 131 -1.46 13.07 8.54
N LYS A 132 -0.17 12.73 8.33
CA LYS A 132 0.95 13.31 9.08
C LYS A 132 1.06 14.82 8.89
N ARG A 133 0.81 15.35 7.69
CA ARG A 133 0.78 16.80 7.43
C ARG A 133 -0.41 17.44 8.13
N PHE A 134 -1.60 16.87 8.01
CA PHE A 134 -2.84 17.31 8.66
C PHE A 134 -2.71 17.38 10.18
N TYR A 135 -2.18 16.32 10.81
CA TYR A 135 -1.95 16.31 12.25
C TYR A 135 -0.96 17.39 12.69
N ARG A 136 0.10 17.64 11.90
CA ARG A 136 1.08 18.70 12.21
C ARG A 136 0.47 20.10 12.14
N SER A 137 -0.37 20.39 11.15
CA SER A 137 -1.08 21.68 11.05
C SER A 137 -2.13 21.88 12.14
N HIS A 138 -2.67 20.80 12.69
CA HIS A 138 -3.73 20.82 13.70
C HIS A 138 -3.30 20.23 15.04
N LYS A 139 -2.01 20.31 15.38
CA LYS A 139 -1.41 19.62 16.54
C LYS A 139 -2.09 19.93 17.89
N LYS A 140 -2.78 21.07 18.01
CA LYS A 140 -3.53 21.45 19.22
C LYS A 140 -4.93 20.84 19.32
N GLN A 141 -5.45 20.26 18.24
CA GLN A 141 -6.82 19.77 18.14
C GLN A 141 -6.92 18.25 18.38
N TYR A 142 -5.82 17.51 18.21
CA TYR A 142 -5.80 16.05 18.34
C TYR A 142 -4.71 15.60 19.30
N ASN A 143 -5.00 14.56 20.10
CA ASN A 143 -4.03 14.00 21.05
C ASN A 143 -3.03 13.07 20.39
N ASN A 144 -3.42 12.47 19.25
CA ASN A 144 -2.62 11.48 18.55
C ASN A 144 -2.97 11.47 17.05
N LEU A 145 -2.13 10.79 16.26
CA LEU A 145 -2.29 10.68 14.81
C LEU A 145 -3.59 9.95 14.42
N GLN A 146 -4.09 9.07 15.29
CA GLN A 146 -5.25 8.24 15.01
C GLN A 146 -6.56 9.05 15.07
N GLU A 147 -6.69 9.93 16.07
CA GLU A 147 -7.79 10.90 16.15
C GLU A 147 -7.78 11.84 14.93
N ALA A 148 -6.60 12.33 14.56
CA ALA A 148 -6.45 13.19 13.39
C ALA A 148 -6.85 12.47 12.10
N LYS A 149 -6.48 11.19 11.94
CA LYS A 149 -6.87 10.37 10.79
C LYS A 149 -8.39 10.22 10.68
N ASN A 150 -9.08 9.97 11.79
CA ASN A 150 -10.53 9.78 11.79
C ASN A 150 -11.26 11.02 11.29
N ASP A 151 -10.82 12.20 11.73
CA ASP A 151 -11.41 13.45 11.29
C ASP A 151 -11.04 13.75 9.83
N PHE A 152 -9.78 13.49 9.46
CA PHE A 152 -9.27 13.67 8.11
C PHE A 152 -10.06 12.86 7.07
N ASP A 153 -10.31 11.56 7.35
CA ASP A 153 -11.00 10.65 6.43
C ASP A 153 -12.54 10.77 6.48
N SER A 154 -13.08 11.55 7.43
CA SER A 154 -14.51 11.54 7.75
C SER A 154 -15.39 11.92 6.56
N ASN A 155 -14.94 12.88 5.74
CA ASN A 155 -15.66 13.36 4.57
C ASN A 155 -15.76 12.25 3.50
N LEU A 156 -14.64 11.61 3.17
CA LEU A 156 -14.58 10.52 2.20
C LEU A 156 -15.36 9.29 2.68
N GLU A 157 -15.22 8.92 3.97
CA GLU A 157 -15.99 7.82 4.56
C GLU A 157 -17.49 8.08 4.47
N SER A 158 -17.91 9.30 4.79
CA SER A 158 -19.34 9.68 4.77
C SER A 158 -19.89 9.69 3.35
N TYR A 159 -19.10 10.14 2.37
CA TYR A 159 -19.45 10.06 0.96
C TYR A 159 -19.64 8.62 0.50
N ILE A 160 -18.66 7.74 0.73
CA ILE A 160 -18.74 6.32 0.34
C ILE A 160 -19.92 5.62 1.03
N THR A 161 -20.13 5.89 2.32
CA THR A 161 -21.26 5.33 3.09
C THR A 161 -22.60 5.77 2.47
N HIS A 162 -22.72 7.04 2.07
CA HIS A 162 -23.92 7.53 1.39
C HIS A 162 -24.16 6.82 0.05
N GLN A 163 -23.10 6.61 -0.75
CA GLN A 163 -23.22 5.89 -2.01
C GLN A 163 -23.63 4.43 -1.81
N LEU A 164 -23.04 3.73 -0.83
CA LEU A 164 -23.38 2.34 -0.50
C LEU A 164 -24.82 2.17 -0.01
N ASN A 165 -25.36 3.15 0.71
CA ASN A 165 -26.78 3.14 1.13
C ASN A 165 -27.76 3.23 -0.06
N ASN A 166 -27.35 3.85 -1.16
CA ASN A 166 -28.15 3.96 -2.39
C ASN A 166 -27.89 2.80 -3.36
N ASN A 167 -26.64 2.32 -3.44
CA ASN A 167 -26.20 1.22 -4.28
C ASN A 167 -25.17 0.36 -3.53
N TYR A 168 -25.60 -0.81 -3.05
CA TYR A 168 -24.73 -1.73 -2.31
C TYR A 168 -23.51 -2.22 -3.11
N SER A 169 -23.58 -2.19 -4.45
CA SER A 169 -22.48 -2.58 -5.34
C SER A 169 -21.57 -1.41 -5.71
N TYR A 170 -21.76 -0.22 -5.14
CA TYR A 170 -21.08 1.01 -5.56
C TYR A 170 -19.56 0.88 -5.67
N LEU A 171 -18.88 0.37 -4.64
CA LEU A 171 -17.41 0.22 -4.66
C LEU A 171 -16.96 -0.88 -5.63
N ILE A 172 -17.75 -1.94 -5.80
CA ILE A 172 -17.45 -3.01 -6.77
C ILE A 172 -17.51 -2.45 -8.19
N GLU A 173 -18.50 -1.61 -8.48
CA GLU A 173 -18.74 -1.06 -9.81
C GLU A 173 -17.76 0.06 -10.17
N ASN A 174 -17.37 0.88 -9.19
CA ASN A 174 -16.57 2.09 -9.41
C ASN A 174 -15.08 1.93 -9.06
N VAL A 175 -14.72 1.00 -8.18
CA VAL A 175 -13.35 0.76 -7.69
C VAL A 175 -12.95 -0.70 -7.89
N SER A 176 -13.24 -1.58 -6.93
CA SER A 176 -12.96 -3.02 -7.02
C SER A 176 -13.71 -3.83 -5.98
N THR A 177 -13.78 -5.15 -6.21
CA THR A 177 -14.30 -6.11 -5.22
C THR A 177 -13.49 -6.05 -3.92
N TYR A 178 -12.16 -5.94 -4.02
CA TYR A 178 -11.27 -5.85 -2.88
C TYR A 178 -11.52 -4.59 -2.03
N ALA A 179 -11.63 -3.42 -2.68
CA ALA A 179 -11.94 -2.16 -2.01
C ALA A 179 -13.26 -2.25 -1.21
N ASN A 180 -14.30 -2.85 -1.80
CA ASN A 180 -15.59 -3.05 -1.14
C ASN A 180 -15.46 -3.94 0.11
N LEU A 181 -14.82 -5.11 -0.03
CA LEU A 181 -14.64 -6.05 1.08
C LEU A 181 -13.82 -5.44 2.21
N ALA A 182 -12.76 -4.70 1.88
CA ALA A 182 -11.92 -4.03 2.86
C ALA A 182 -12.65 -2.91 3.59
N PHE A 183 -13.42 -2.09 2.87
CA PHE A 183 -14.23 -1.02 3.45
C PHE A 183 -15.23 -1.58 4.47
N GLU A 184 -16.03 -2.59 4.08
CA GLU A 184 -17.00 -3.25 4.96
C GLU A 184 -16.34 -3.90 6.18
N TYR A 185 -15.25 -4.63 5.97
CA TYR A 185 -14.51 -5.26 7.06
C TYR A 185 -13.96 -4.23 8.05
N ALA A 186 -13.38 -3.14 7.56
CA ALA A 186 -12.86 -2.07 8.39
C ALA A 186 -13.98 -1.32 9.13
N LYS A 187 -15.13 -1.04 8.49
CA LYS A 187 -16.28 -0.44 9.19
C LYS A 187 -16.77 -1.30 10.35
N ALA A 188 -16.75 -2.62 10.20
CA ALA A 188 -17.16 -3.56 11.23
C ALA A 188 -16.14 -3.74 12.38
N ASN A 189 -14.84 -3.63 12.09
CA ASN A 189 -13.77 -4.02 13.04
C ASN A 189 -12.80 -2.89 13.43
N TYR A 190 -12.55 -1.94 12.53
CA TYR A 190 -11.52 -0.91 12.64
C TYR A 190 -11.99 0.40 11.97
N LYS A 191 -12.83 1.17 12.67
CA LYS A 191 -13.47 2.39 12.12
C LYS A 191 -12.50 3.38 11.48
N ASN A 192 -11.22 3.34 11.85
CA ASN A 192 -10.25 4.34 11.50
C ASN A 192 -9.47 4.06 10.21
N ASN A 193 -9.78 2.96 9.49
CA ASN A 193 -9.04 2.50 8.30
C ASN A 193 -9.97 2.13 7.13
N SER A 194 -11.24 2.51 7.21
CA SER A 194 -12.30 2.18 6.26
C SER A 194 -11.93 2.54 4.81
N VAL A 195 -11.36 3.72 4.60
CA VAL A 195 -11.07 4.26 3.27
C VAL A 195 -9.69 3.88 2.71
N ASN A 196 -8.80 3.26 3.50
CA ASN A 196 -7.40 3.08 3.13
C ASN A 196 -7.22 2.29 1.81
N GLU A 197 -7.94 1.17 1.68
CA GLU A 197 -7.87 0.34 0.48
C GLU A 197 -8.55 1.00 -0.71
N VAL A 198 -9.63 1.77 -0.48
CA VAL A 198 -10.31 2.52 -1.54
C VAL A 198 -9.36 3.56 -2.14
N ILE A 199 -8.67 4.33 -1.28
CA ILE A 199 -7.67 5.33 -1.71
C ILE A 199 -6.53 4.65 -2.48
N ALA A 200 -6.01 3.53 -1.98
CA ALA A 200 -4.91 2.81 -2.62
C ALA A 200 -5.29 2.25 -3.98
N GLU A 201 -6.48 1.64 -4.11
CA GLU A 201 -6.99 1.12 -5.37
C GLU A 201 -7.21 2.24 -6.40
N VAL A 202 -7.89 3.33 -6.03
CA VAL A 202 -8.10 4.48 -6.94
C VAL A 202 -6.77 5.10 -7.37
N TYR A 203 -5.82 5.24 -6.43
CA TYR A 203 -4.49 5.78 -6.75
C TYR A 203 -3.68 4.84 -7.66
N ALA A 204 -3.84 3.52 -7.53
CA ALA A 204 -3.09 2.52 -8.30
C ALA A 204 -3.22 2.73 -9.81
N ILE A 205 -4.44 3.00 -10.27
CA ILE A 205 -4.77 3.20 -11.70
C ILE A 205 -5.00 4.67 -12.08
N HIS A 206 -4.79 5.60 -11.15
CA HIS A 206 -5.07 7.04 -11.32
C HIS A 206 -6.54 7.36 -11.65
N GLY A 207 -7.47 6.70 -10.96
CA GLY A 207 -8.88 7.06 -11.04
C GLY A 207 -9.83 5.94 -10.64
N SER A 208 -11.10 6.28 -10.74
CA SER A 208 -12.27 5.44 -10.54
C SER A 208 -13.33 5.89 -11.56
N LYS A 209 -14.40 5.11 -11.72
CA LYS A 209 -15.51 5.51 -12.61
C LYS A 209 -16.35 6.67 -12.06
N ASP A 210 -16.14 7.04 -10.80
CA ASP A 210 -16.81 8.15 -10.13
C ASP A 210 -15.87 9.37 -10.01
N PRO A 211 -16.11 10.46 -10.77
CA PRO A 211 -15.29 11.65 -10.71
C PRO A 211 -15.28 12.32 -9.32
N ILE A 212 -16.39 12.29 -8.59
CA ILE A 212 -16.48 12.93 -7.26
C ILE A 212 -15.62 12.15 -6.26
N LEU A 213 -15.66 10.82 -6.32
CA LEU A 213 -14.77 9.99 -5.52
C LEU A 213 -13.29 10.29 -5.81
N ASN A 214 -12.95 10.45 -7.09
CA ASN A 214 -11.58 10.77 -7.50
C ASN A 214 -11.13 12.12 -6.93
N ASP A 215 -11.98 13.14 -7.03
CA ASP A 215 -11.67 14.49 -6.54
C ASP A 215 -11.43 14.48 -5.03
N LEU A 216 -12.32 13.83 -4.25
CA LEU A 216 -12.16 13.71 -2.79
C LEU A 216 -10.85 13.01 -2.40
N ILE A 217 -10.52 11.90 -3.07
CA ILE A 217 -9.28 11.16 -2.82
C ILE A 217 -8.06 12.01 -3.19
N MET A 218 -8.09 12.71 -4.32
CA MET A 218 -6.98 13.56 -4.74
C MET A 218 -6.80 14.79 -3.83
N GLU A 219 -7.89 15.37 -3.32
CA GLU A 219 -7.84 16.43 -2.30
C GLU A 219 -7.15 15.94 -1.03
N GLU A 220 -7.53 14.78 -0.51
CA GLU A 220 -6.88 14.17 0.66
C GLU A 220 -5.40 13.91 0.41
N LEU A 221 -5.04 13.22 -0.68
CA LEU A 221 -3.65 12.87 -0.98
C LEU A 221 -2.74 14.10 -1.15
N ASN A 222 -3.30 15.20 -1.68
CA ASN A 222 -2.58 16.45 -1.90
C ASN A 222 -2.62 17.42 -0.71
N TYR A 223 -3.35 17.10 0.36
CA TYR A 223 -3.46 17.95 1.55
C TYR A 223 -2.09 18.46 2.00
N GLY A 224 -1.92 19.78 2.08
CA GLY A 224 -0.70 20.43 2.60
C GLY A 224 0.56 20.22 1.76
N ARG A 225 0.47 19.76 0.49
CA ARG A 225 1.60 19.80 -0.44
C ARG A 225 1.77 21.21 -0.99
N LYS A 226 3.02 21.66 -1.10
CA LYS A 226 3.36 22.87 -1.87
C LYS A 226 3.57 22.45 -3.32
N HIS A 227 2.85 23.09 -4.23
CA HIS A 227 3.08 22.99 -5.67
C HIS A 227 4.26 23.87 -6.08
#